data_AF-A0A7C4NYA6-F1
#
_entry.id   AF-A0A7C4NYA6-F1
#
_cell.length_a   1.000
_cell.length_b   1.000
_cell.length_c   1.000
_cell.angle_alpha   90.00
_cell.angle_beta   90.00
_cell.angle_gamma   90.00
#
_symmetry.space_group_name_H-M   'P 1'
#
loop_
_entity.id
_entity.type
_entity.pdbx_description
1 polymer ?
#
loop_
_entity_poly.entity_id
_entity_poly.type
_entity_poly.pdbx_seq_one_letter_code
_entity_poly.pdbx_strand_id
1 'polypeptide(L)' 'MQRQAEARIPTRSGNFTLIAYAKHADERMPHLAVVAETFDPTRP' A
#
# COMPACT_ATOMS: atom_id res chain seq x y z
N MET A 1 -10.77 -7.91 -4.03
CA MET A 1 -9.44 -7.48 -4.52
C MET A 1 -8.39 -8.27 -3.77
N GLN A 2 -7.31 -8.67 -4.45
CA GLN A 2 -6.20 -9.41 -3.87
C GLN A 2 -4.96 -8.52 -3.80
N ARG A 3 -4.14 -8.72 -2.77
CA ARG A 3 -2.88 -8.01 -2.60
C ARG A 3 -1.87 -8.57 -3.61
N GLN A 4 -1.34 -7.71 -4.47
CA GLN A 4 -0.44 -8.11 -5.56
C GLN A 4 1.03 -7.93 -5.17
N ALA A 5 1.35 -6.80 -4.56
CA ALA A 5 2.71 -6.46 -4.17
C ALA A 5 2.70 -5.48 -2.99
N GLU A 6 3.82 -5.45 -2.27
CA GLU A 6 4.11 -4.51 -1.20
C GLU A 6 5.53 -3.95 -1.41
N ALA A 7 5.70 -2.65 -1.21
CA ALA A 7 7.01 -2.01 -1.19
C ALA A 7 7.08 -0.93 -0.09
N ARG A 8 8.26 -0.81 0.54
CA ARG A 8 8.54 0.30 1.46
C ARG A 8 9.17 1.46 0.71
N ILE A 9 8.60 2.65 0.90
CA ILE A 9 9.06 3.89 0.29
C ILE A 9 9.53 4.82 1.41
N PRO A 10 10.85 4.92 1.63
CA PRO A 10 11.40 5.92 2.52
C PRO A 10 11.26 7.31 1.87
N THR A 11 10.73 8.27 2.62
CA THR A 11 10.59 9.66 2.19
C THR A 11 11.14 10.60 3.25
N ARG A 12 11.25 11.90 2.92
CA ARG A 12 11.65 12.92 3.90
C ARG A 12 10.64 13.09 5.04
N SER A 13 9.38 12.72 4.82
CA SER A 13 8.29 12.86 5.80
C SER A 13 8.06 11.59 6.61
N GLY A 14 8.88 10.57 6.43
CA GLY A 14 8.75 9.26 7.10
C GLY A 14 8.72 8.10 6.11
N ASN A 15 8.54 6.90 6.65
CA ASN A 15 8.41 5.68 5.85
C ASN A 15 6.95 5.38 5.57
N PHE A 16 6.68 4.98 4.33
CA PHE A 16 5.36 4.54 3.90
C PHE A 16 5.44 3.14 3.31
N THR A 17 4.40 2.36 3.55
CA THR A 17 4.19 1.08 2.87
C THR A 17 3.19 1.31 1.75
N LEU A 18 3.64 1.08 0.51
CA LEU A 18 2.79 1.05 -0.67
C LEU A 18 2.30 -0.38 -0.89
N ILE A 19 1.00 -0.54 -1.05
CA ILE A 19 0.37 -1.84 -1.28
C ILE A 19 -0.45 -1.78 -2.56
N ALA A 20 -0.16 -2.68 -3.50
CA ALA A 20 -0.92 -2.83 -4.72
C ALA A 20 -2.04 -3.86 -4.56
N TYR A 21 -3.24 -3.51 -4.97
CA TYR A 21 -4.43 -4.38 -4.98
C TYR A 21 -5.02 -4.45 -6.38
N ALA A 22 -5.35 -5.65 -6.82
CA ALA A 22 -6.01 -5.89 -8.10
C ALA A 22 -6.93 -7.09 -7.99
N LYS A 23 -7.91 -7.22 -8.89
CA LYS A 23 -8.76 -8.41 -8.93
C LYS A 23 -8.02 -9.59 -9.56
N HIS A 24 -7.17 -9.30 -10.54
CA HIS A 24 -6.34 -10.27 -11.26
C HIS A 24 -4.88 -9.79 -11.31
N ALA A 25 -3.93 -10.72 -11.39
CA ALA A 25 -2.50 -10.40 -11.33
C ALA A 25 -1.95 -9.70 -12.59
N ASP A 26 -2.64 -9.86 -13.72
CA ASP A 26 -2.34 -9.27 -15.01
C ASP A 26 -2.99 -7.89 -15.22
N GLU A 27 -3.71 -7.39 -14.21
CA GLU A 27 -4.40 -6.11 -14.28
C GLU A 27 -3.39 -4.96 -14.34
N ARG A 28 -3.43 -4.20 -15.44
CA ARG A 28 -2.43 -3.16 -15.74
C ARG A 28 -2.48 -1.95 -14.81
N MET A 29 -3.60 -1.71 -14.15
CA MET A 29 -3.81 -0.58 -13.24
C MET A 29 -4.31 -1.06 -11.88
N PRO A 30 -3.40 -1.51 -10.99
CA PRO A 30 -3.76 -1.87 -9.63
C PRO A 30 -4.15 -0.63 -8.82
N HIS A 31 -5.04 -0.80 -7.86
CA HIS A 31 -5.34 0.19 -6.84
C HIS A 31 -4.18 0.24 -5.84
N LEU A 32 -3.81 1.44 -5.38
CA LEU A 32 -2.70 1.62 -4.46
C LEU A 32 -3.21 2.11 -3.10
N ALA A 33 -2.77 1.45 -2.03
CA ALA A 33 -2.90 1.93 -0.66
C ALA A 33 -1.54 2.43 -0.17
N VAL A 34 -1.51 3.63 0.39
CA VAL A 34 -0.33 4.22 1.03
C VAL A 34 -0.58 4.23 2.53
N VAL A 35 0.22 3.49 3.28
CA VAL A 35 0.04 3.31 4.72
C VAL A 35 1.23 3.93 5.43
N ALA A 36 0.99 4.88 6.33
CA ALA A 36 2.01 5.43 7.19
C ALA A 36 2.47 4.38 8.22
N GLU A 37 3.75 4.37 8.58
CA GLU A 37 4.32 3.38 9.51
C GLU A 37 3.60 3.33 10.87
N THR A 38 3.08 4.46 11.34
CA THR A 38 2.36 4.57 12.62
C THR A 38 0.84 4.43 12.49
N PHE A 39 0.34 4.01 11.33
CA PHE A 39 -1.09 3.83 11.12
C PHE A 39 -1.61 2.67 11.98
N ASP A 40 -2.59 2.96 12.83
CA ASP A 40 -3.30 1.98 13.64
C ASP A 40 -4.78 2.01 13.23
N PRO A 41 -5.29 0.97 12.53
CA PRO A 41 -6.68 0.94 12.07
C PRO A 41 -7.70 0.87 13.22
N THR A 42 -7.26 0.63 14.45
CA THR A 42 -8.12 0.61 15.64
C THR A 42 -8.32 2.00 16.27
N ARG A 43 -7.59 3.01 15.77
CA ARG A 43 -7.62 4.38 16.30
C ARG A 43 -8.01 5.37 15.19
N PRO A 44 -8.84 6.39 15.50
CA PRO A 44 -9.23 7.41 14.53
C PRO A 44 -8.06 8.33 14.15
#